data_AF-A0AB37WH13-F1
#
_entry.id   AF-A0AB37WH13-F1
#
_cell.length_a   1.000
_cell.length_b   1.000
_cell.length_c   1.000
_cell.angle_alpha   90.00
_cell.angle_beta   90.00
_cell.angle_gamma   90.00
#
_symmetry.space_group_name_H-M   'P 1'
#
loop_
_entity.id
_entity.type
_entity.pdbx_description
1 polymer ?
#
loop_
_entity_poly.entity_id
_entity_poly.type
_entity_poly.pdbx_seq_one_letter_code
_entity_poly.pdbx_strand_id
1 'polypeptide(L)'
;MATKDAVQTSQVGQFFRRALNGNWIEKKERLVKLPEDDPQTFAFYVSFIYTNVIFDATALQTMTPDEFQAHILAVVKLYVLAEKLQDRQAKNEALRTVLSDTAERSFADSLPNAEIVQFMYNNTLQGSLGRRLMVDLWNDVHATSIIEQREGICKEFFVDLAHALLGERPSRKRNGALSYGAKEYCEEL
;
A
#
# COMPACT_ATOMS: atom_id res chain seq x y z
N MET A 1 37.97 -29.95 1.91
CA MET A 1 38.69 -28.74 1.46
C MET A 1 37.63 -27.68 1.23
N ALA A 2 37.59 -26.67 2.10
CA ALA A 2 36.51 -25.69 2.18
C ALA A 2 36.60 -24.65 1.07
N THR A 3 35.46 -24.19 0.56
CA THR A 3 35.33 -22.79 0.12
C THR A 3 33.87 -22.34 0.09
N LYS A 4 33.58 -21.50 1.10
CA LYS A 4 32.79 -20.27 1.07
C LYS A 4 31.27 -20.38 0.92
N ASP A 5 30.64 -20.37 2.10
CA ASP A 5 29.33 -19.80 2.36
C ASP A 5 29.18 -18.44 1.68
N ALA A 6 28.44 -18.40 0.57
CA ALA A 6 27.84 -17.19 0.08
C ALA A 6 26.63 -16.88 0.98
N VAL A 7 26.90 -16.34 2.17
CA VAL A 7 25.88 -15.68 2.98
C VAL A 7 25.44 -14.46 2.19
N GLN A 8 24.40 -14.63 1.39
CA GLN A 8 23.65 -13.56 0.74
C GLN A 8 23.35 -12.53 1.83
N THR A 9 24.09 -11.42 1.85
CA THR A 9 23.88 -10.39 2.86
C THR A 9 22.62 -9.65 2.45
N SER A 10 21.46 -10.18 2.83
CA SER A 10 20.15 -9.58 2.56
C SER A 10 20.16 -8.13 3.06
N GLN A 11 19.43 -7.23 2.39
CA GLN A 11 19.33 -5.83 2.81
C GLN A 11 18.82 -5.71 4.25
N VAL A 12 17.99 -6.67 4.68
CA VAL A 12 17.56 -6.90 6.06
C VAL A 12 18.74 -7.08 7.01
N GLY A 13 19.68 -7.96 6.65
CA GLY A 13 20.91 -8.16 7.41
C GLY A 13 21.71 -6.86 7.52
N GLN A 14 21.66 -5.97 6.53
CA GLN A 14 22.33 -4.67 6.60
C GLN A 14 21.60 -3.69 7.52
N PHE A 15 20.27 -3.67 7.54
CA PHE A 15 19.49 -2.87 8.49
C PHE A 15 19.82 -3.26 9.92
N PHE A 16 19.66 -4.54 10.28
CA PHE A 16 19.95 -5.01 11.64
C PHE A 16 21.44 -4.91 11.98
N ARG A 17 22.33 -5.15 11.02
CA ARG A 17 23.77 -4.93 11.22
C ARG A 17 24.07 -3.46 11.49
N ARG A 18 23.38 -2.51 10.86
CA ARG A 18 23.55 -1.07 11.15
C ARG A 18 22.94 -0.71 12.50
N ALA A 19 21.74 -1.19 12.82
CA ALA A 19 21.08 -0.96 14.11
C ALA A 19 21.90 -1.51 15.29
N LEU A 20 22.55 -2.67 15.10
CA LEU A 20 23.37 -3.34 16.10
C LEU A 20 24.85 -2.91 16.08
N ASN A 21 25.24 -1.99 15.20
CA ASN A 21 26.58 -1.42 15.15
C ASN A 21 26.57 0.08 15.49
N GLY A 22 27.46 0.52 16.38
CA GLY A 22 27.55 1.92 16.83
C GLY A 22 27.73 2.03 18.34
N ASN A 23 27.28 3.16 18.92
CA ASN A 23 27.28 3.43 20.36
C ASN A 23 25.86 3.49 20.94
N TRP A 24 24.89 2.87 20.27
CA TRP A 24 23.48 2.85 20.65
C TRP A 24 23.15 1.76 21.68
N ILE A 25 22.04 1.90 22.39
CA ILE A 25 21.64 0.97 23.47
C ILE A 25 21.33 -0.42 22.92
N GLU A 26 20.82 -0.50 21.70
CA GLU A 26 20.46 -1.70 20.95
C GLU A 26 21.68 -2.61 20.75
N LYS A 27 22.88 -2.05 20.57
CA LYS A 27 24.13 -2.83 20.52
C LYS A 27 24.46 -3.44 21.87
N LYS A 28 24.29 -2.68 22.95
CA LYS A 28 24.61 -3.12 24.31
C LYS A 28 23.65 -4.21 24.77
N GLU A 29 22.37 -4.08 24.43
CA GLU A 29 21.32 -5.05 24.75
C GLU A 29 21.23 -6.21 23.74
N ARG A 30 21.85 -6.05 22.56
CA ARG A 30 21.67 -6.94 21.38
C ARG A 30 20.19 -7.18 21.06
N LEU A 31 19.36 -6.16 21.31
CA LEU A 31 17.92 -6.21 21.22
C LEU A 31 17.44 -4.99 20.43
N VAL A 32 16.77 -5.24 19.31
CA VAL A 32 16.05 -4.20 18.56
C VAL A 32 14.58 -4.29 18.95
N LYS A 33 14.06 -3.25 19.58
CA LYS A 33 12.65 -3.18 19.95
C LYS A 33 11.85 -2.60 18.79
N LEU A 34 10.80 -3.29 18.38
CA LEU A 34 9.86 -2.88 17.35
C LEU A 34 8.45 -2.75 17.96
N PRO A 35 8.24 -1.82 18.91
CA PRO A 35 7.02 -1.77 19.72
C PRO A 35 5.78 -1.30 18.95
N GLU A 36 5.97 -0.61 17.84
CA GLU A 36 4.89 -0.07 16.99
C GLU A 36 4.44 -1.08 15.92
N ASP A 37 5.20 -2.15 15.72
CA ASP A 37 4.96 -3.11 14.64
C ASP A 37 4.13 -4.29 15.17
N ASP A 38 3.10 -4.67 14.40
CA ASP A 38 2.24 -5.80 14.73
C ASP A 38 3.05 -7.12 14.72
N PRO A 39 3.04 -7.92 15.82
CA PRO A 39 3.82 -9.15 15.91
C PRO A 39 3.51 -10.16 14.80
N GLN A 40 2.26 -10.23 14.34
CA GLN A 40 1.88 -11.14 13.26
C GLN A 40 2.50 -10.71 11.93
N THR A 41 2.45 -9.41 11.62
CA THR A 41 3.12 -8.83 10.44
C THR A 41 4.62 -9.13 10.45
N PHE A 42 5.29 -9.01 11.60
CA PHE A 42 6.71 -9.35 11.70
C PHE A 42 6.97 -10.85 11.53
N ALA A 43 6.11 -11.72 12.07
CA ALA A 43 6.21 -13.16 11.86
C ALA A 43 6.06 -13.54 10.37
N PHE A 44 5.13 -12.91 9.66
CA PHE A 44 4.98 -13.08 8.20
C PHE A 44 6.22 -12.60 7.45
N TYR A 45 6.78 -11.45 7.82
CA TYR A 45 8.02 -10.95 7.23
C TYR A 45 9.19 -11.92 7.42
N VAL A 46 9.34 -12.49 8.63
CA VAL A 46 10.37 -13.51 8.89
C VAL A 46 10.14 -14.74 8.03
N SER A 47 8.89 -15.23 7.92
CA SER A 47 8.55 -16.34 7.03
C SER A 47 8.97 -16.05 5.59
N PHE A 48 8.60 -14.87 5.07
CA PHE A 48 8.97 -14.41 3.73
C PHE A 48 10.48 -14.40 3.51
N ILE A 49 11.28 -13.92 4.47
CA ILE A 49 12.75 -13.91 4.33
C ILE A 49 13.31 -15.33 4.12
N TYR A 50 12.73 -16.33 4.79
CA TYR A 50 13.20 -17.71 4.70
C TYR A 50 12.66 -18.44 3.47
N THR A 51 11.43 -18.16 3.06
CA THR A 51 10.73 -18.92 1.99
C THR A 51 10.75 -18.21 0.64
N ASN A 52 10.94 -16.89 0.62
CA ASN A 52 10.63 -15.99 -0.50
C ASN A 52 9.17 -16.09 -0.99
N VAL A 53 8.26 -16.54 -0.13
CA VAL A 53 6.83 -16.67 -0.43
C VAL A 53 6.06 -15.87 0.62
N ILE A 54 5.23 -14.94 0.15
CA ILE A 54 4.39 -14.11 1.03
C ILE A 54 3.16 -14.90 1.47
N PHE A 55 2.40 -15.45 0.51
CA PHE A 55 1.22 -16.27 0.76
C PHE A 55 1.06 -17.33 -0.34
N ASP A 56 0.29 -18.39 -0.04
CA ASP A 56 -0.05 -19.43 -1.01
C ASP A 56 -1.20 -18.95 -1.91
N ALA A 57 -0.90 -18.69 -3.18
CA ALA A 57 -1.86 -18.21 -4.16
C ALA A 57 -3.02 -19.19 -4.41
N THR A 58 -2.84 -20.49 -4.12
CA THR A 58 -3.89 -21.50 -4.38
C THR A 58 -5.14 -21.31 -3.50
N ALA A 59 -5.01 -20.59 -2.38
CA ALA A 59 -6.12 -20.32 -1.46
C ALA A 59 -7.02 -19.13 -1.90
N LEU A 60 -6.55 -18.26 -2.81
CA LEU A 60 -7.22 -17.00 -3.14
C LEU A 60 -8.63 -17.18 -3.71
N GLN A 61 -8.84 -18.22 -4.52
CA GLN A 61 -10.12 -18.50 -5.17
C GLN A 61 -11.22 -18.95 -4.19
N THR A 62 -10.81 -19.47 -3.03
CA THR A 62 -11.74 -19.97 -2.01
C THR A 62 -12.09 -18.94 -0.93
N MET A 63 -11.38 -17.80 -0.89
CA MET A 63 -11.60 -16.76 0.10
C MET A 63 -12.92 -16.03 -0.14
N THR A 64 -13.66 -15.80 0.95
CA THR A 64 -14.74 -14.81 1.00
C THR A 64 -14.20 -13.40 0.73
N PRO A 65 -15.05 -12.42 0.36
CA PRO A 65 -14.61 -11.04 0.16
C PRO A 65 -13.89 -10.44 1.38
N ASP A 66 -14.38 -10.71 2.59
CA ASP A 66 -13.77 -10.18 3.82
C ASP A 66 -12.40 -10.82 4.11
N GLU A 67 -12.27 -12.14 3.90
CA GLU A 67 -10.98 -12.84 4.02
C GLU A 67 -9.96 -12.31 3.00
N PHE A 68 -10.42 -12.01 1.79
CA PHE A 68 -9.57 -11.44 0.75
C PHE A 68 -9.09 -10.03 1.13
N GLN A 69 -9.96 -9.16 1.66
CA GLN A 69 -9.55 -7.84 2.13
C GLN A 69 -8.59 -7.94 3.32
N ALA A 70 -8.82 -8.86 4.25
CA ALA A 70 -7.90 -9.13 5.37
C ALA A 70 -6.51 -9.61 4.88
N HIS A 71 -6.49 -10.45 3.84
CA HIS A 71 -5.28 -10.89 3.16
C HIS A 71 -4.53 -9.72 2.51
N ILE A 72 -5.21 -8.88 1.72
CA ILE A 72 -4.61 -7.69 1.10
C ILE A 72 -4.07 -6.73 2.18
N LEU A 73 -4.80 -6.54 3.29
CA LEU A 73 -4.32 -5.74 4.42
C LEU A 73 -3.02 -6.30 5.01
N ALA A 74 -2.90 -7.62 5.15
CA ALA A 74 -1.68 -8.26 5.65
C ALA A 74 -0.49 -8.02 4.71
N VAL A 75 -0.69 -8.11 3.39
CA VAL A 75 0.34 -7.81 2.39
C VAL A 75 0.75 -6.32 2.43
N VAL A 76 -0.21 -5.41 2.61
CA VAL A 76 0.08 -3.97 2.73
C VAL A 76 0.83 -3.64 4.03
N LYS A 77 0.48 -4.28 5.15
CA LYS A 77 1.25 -4.19 6.41
C LYS A 77 2.68 -4.67 6.24
N LEU A 78 2.87 -5.77 5.50
CA LEU A 78 4.21 -6.26 5.15
C LEU A 78 4.99 -5.23 4.30
N TYR A 79 4.35 -4.59 3.32
CA TYR A 79 4.99 -3.52 2.54
C TYR A 79 5.47 -2.38 3.44
N VAL A 80 4.62 -1.91 4.36
CA VAL A 80 4.95 -0.83 5.32
C VAL A 80 6.13 -1.22 6.21
N LEU A 81 6.12 -2.44 6.75
CA LEU A 81 7.22 -2.94 7.56
C LEU A 81 8.52 -3.02 6.72
N ALA A 82 8.44 -3.55 5.50
CA ALA A 82 9.58 -3.62 4.60
C ALA A 82 10.13 -2.24 4.21
N GLU A 83 9.26 -1.24 4.08
CA GLU A 83 9.62 0.17 3.87
C GLU A 83 10.40 0.73 5.07
N LYS A 84 9.93 0.48 6.29
CA LYS A 84 10.62 0.85 7.53
C LYS A 84 11.99 0.17 7.66
N LEU A 85 12.07 -1.11 7.30
CA LEU A 85 13.30 -1.90 7.35
C LEU A 85 14.23 -1.68 6.14
N GLN A 86 13.80 -0.86 5.17
CA GLN A 86 14.52 -0.59 3.92
C GLN A 86 14.84 -1.88 3.13
N ASP A 87 13.96 -2.87 3.21
CA ASP A 87 14.07 -4.12 2.45
C ASP A 87 13.37 -3.99 1.09
N ARG A 88 14.15 -3.64 0.07
CA ARG A 88 13.62 -3.47 -1.29
C ARG A 88 13.05 -4.76 -1.88
N GLN A 89 13.54 -5.94 -1.47
CA GLN A 89 13.04 -7.19 -2.01
C GLN A 89 11.63 -7.46 -1.48
N ALA A 90 11.45 -7.39 -0.16
CA ALA A 90 10.14 -7.57 0.47
C ALA A 90 9.12 -6.53 0.00
N LYS A 91 9.52 -5.26 -0.13
CA LYS A 91 8.65 -4.21 -0.69
C LYS A 91 8.14 -4.55 -2.09
N ASN A 92 9.06 -4.89 -2.98
CA ASN A 92 8.72 -5.17 -4.37
C ASN A 92 7.81 -6.39 -4.47
N GLU A 93 8.06 -7.40 -3.65
CA GLU A 93 7.24 -8.60 -3.65
C GLU A 93 5.84 -8.34 -3.10
N ALA A 94 5.71 -7.57 -2.02
CA ALA A 94 4.40 -7.19 -1.51
C ALA A 94 3.56 -6.43 -2.55
N LEU A 95 4.16 -5.49 -3.31
CA LEU A 95 3.45 -4.80 -4.39
C LEU A 95 3.06 -5.74 -5.54
N ARG A 96 3.92 -6.71 -5.89
CA ARG A 96 3.58 -7.72 -6.91
C ARG A 96 2.41 -8.59 -6.48
N THR A 97 2.40 -9.04 -5.22
CA THR A 97 1.32 -9.83 -4.66
C THR A 97 -0.01 -9.06 -4.67
N VAL A 98 -0.04 -7.80 -4.23
CA VAL A 98 -1.26 -6.98 -4.32
C VAL A 98 -1.75 -6.90 -5.76
N LEU A 99 -0.85 -6.65 -6.72
CA LEU A 99 -1.20 -6.51 -8.12
C LEU A 99 -1.73 -7.84 -8.73
N SER A 100 -1.07 -8.96 -8.45
CA SER A 100 -1.51 -10.28 -8.96
C SER A 100 -2.86 -10.67 -8.38
N ASP A 101 -3.02 -10.53 -7.06
CA ASP A 101 -4.19 -11.03 -6.34
C ASP A 101 -5.43 -10.22 -6.71
N THR A 102 -5.29 -8.90 -6.91
CA THR A 102 -6.37 -8.04 -7.40
C THR A 102 -6.74 -8.38 -8.86
N ALA A 103 -5.79 -8.77 -9.71
CA ALA A 103 -6.04 -9.12 -11.10
C ALA A 103 -6.70 -10.50 -11.29
N GLU A 104 -6.54 -11.42 -10.33
CA GLU A 104 -7.10 -12.78 -10.41
C GLU A 104 -8.60 -12.88 -10.06
N ARG A 105 -9.19 -11.82 -9.46
CA ARG A 105 -10.61 -11.75 -9.11
C ARG A 105 -11.35 -10.70 -9.97
N SER A 106 -12.69 -10.70 -9.93
CA SER A 106 -13.49 -9.65 -10.57
C SER A 106 -13.03 -8.27 -10.07
N PHE A 107 -12.60 -7.41 -11.00
CA PHE A 107 -11.91 -6.16 -10.70
C PHE A 107 -12.59 -5.27 -9.66
N ALA A 108 -13.94 -5.23 -9.61
CA ALA A 108 -14.64 -4.37 -8.64
C ALA A 108 -14.63 -4.91 -7.19
N ASP A 109 -14.62 -6.23 -7.00
CA ASP A 109 -14.66 -6.85 -5.66
C ASP A 109 -13.25 -7.11 -5.09
N SER A 110 -12.22 -6.91 -5.91
CA SER A 110 -10.84 -7.25 -5.60
C SER A 110 -9.94 -6.04 -5.30
N LEU A 111 -10.49 -4.83 -5.35
CA LEU A 111 -9.76 -3.62 -5.01
C LEU A 111 -9.52 -3.51 -3.51
N PRO A 112 -8.36 -2.99 -3.08
CA PRO A 112 -8.14 -2.62 -1.69
C PRO A 112 -9.20 -1.63 -1.23
N ASN A 113 -9.94 -1.98 -0.18
CA ASN A 113 -10.97 -1.12 0.39
C ASN A 113 -10.39 0.18 1.00
N ALA A 114 -11.29 1.08 1.37
CA ALA A 114 -10.93 2.37 1.95
C ALA A 114 -10.02 2.29 3.19
N GLU A 115 -10.21 1.30 4.07
CA GLU A 115 -9.36 1.09 5.25
C GLU A 115 -7.91 0.77 4.86
N ILE A 116 -7.72 -0.12 3.88
CA ILE A 116 -6.38 -0.49 3.41
C ILE A 116 -5.69 0.70 2.74
N VAL A 117 -6.40 1.46 1.92
CA VAL A 117 -5.88 2.67 1.29
C VAL A 117 -5.46 3.69 2.36
N GLN A 118 -6.32 3.94 3.36
CA GLN A 118 -6.04 4.83 4.47
C GLN A 118 -4.81 4.37 5.27
N PHE A 119 -4.67 3.06 5.51
CA PHE A 119 -3.50 2.50 6.20
C PHE A 119 -2.21 2.72 5.40
N MET A 120 -2.23 2.47 4.08
CA MET A 120 -1.08 2.72 3.20
C MET A 120 -0.63 4.19 3.26
N TYR A 121 -1.58 5.13 3.20
CA TYR A 121 -1.26 6.56 3.26
C TYR A 121 -0.74 6.97 4.64
N ASN A 122 -1.34 6.51 5.74
CA ASN A 122 -0.91 6.88 7.08
C ASN A 122 0.50 6.39 7.44
N ASN A 123 0.96 5.30 6.83
CA ASN A 123 2.21 4.64 7.21
C ASN A 123 3.31 4.72 6.14
N THR A 124 3.14 5.52 5.10
CA THR A 124 4.17 5.73 4.07
C THR A 124 4.32 7.20 3.73
N LEU A 125 5.48 7.59 3.22
CA LEU A 125 5.75 8.98 2.82
C LEU A 125 5.21 9.29 1.42
N GLN A 126 5.07 10.59 1.13
CA GLN A 126 4.81 11.08 -0.22
C GLN A 126 5.86 10.54 -1.21
N GLY A 127 5.41 10.11 -2.39
CA GLY A 127 6.27 9.47 -3.39
C GLY A 127 6.48 7.96 -3.19
N SER A 128 5.89 7.36 -2.14
CA SER A 128 5.85 5.90 -1.97
C SER A 128 5.19 5.21 -3.17
N LEU A 129 5.84 4.16 -3.69
CA LEU A 129 5.28 3.34 -4.76
C LEU A 129 4.00 2.62 -4.33
N GLY A 130 3.85 2.30 -3.05
CA GLY A 130 2.61 1.74 -2.51
C GLY A 130 1.41 2.69 -2.66
N ARG A 131 1.61 3.99 -2.40
CA ARG A 131 0.55 5.01 -2.62
C ARG A 131 0.18 5.11 -4.10
N ARG A 132 1.19 5.09 -4.98
CA ARG A 132 0.99 5.11 -6.43
C ARG A 132 0.19 3.89 -6.91
N LEU A 133 0.53 2.68 -6.44
CA LEU A 133 -0.23 1.47 -6.78
C LEU A 133 -1.70 1.59 -6.39
N MET A 134 -2.01 2.11 -5.19
CA MET A 134 -3.40 2.32 -4.77
C MET A 134 -4.15 3.25 -5.73
N VAL A 135 -3.51 4.32 -6.20
CA VAL A 135 -4.13 5.25 -7.17
C VAL A 135 -4.34 4.56 -8.51
N ASP A 136 -3.33 3.87 -9.02
CA ASP A 136 -3.36 3.20 -10.32
C ASP A 136 -4.43 2.09 -10.36
N LEU A 137 -4.60 1.32 -9.27
CA LEU A 137 -5.67 0.32 -9.14
C LEU A 137 -7.08 0.93 -9.18
N TRP A 138 -7.22 2.17 -8.71
CA TRP A 138 -8.51 2.86 -8.61
C TRP A 138 -8.81 3.77 -9.81
N ASN A 139 -7.85 4.00 -10.70
CA ASN A 139 -7.98 4.95 -11.82
C ASN A 139 -9.02 4.51 -12.86
N ASP A 140 -9.22 3.20 -13.03
CA ASP A 140 -10.20 2.63 -13.98
C ASP A 140 -11.60 2.40 -13.36
N VAL A 141 -11.79 2.78 -12.09
CA VAL A 141 -13.04 2.57 -11.38
C VAL A 141 -14.06 3.64 -11.76
N HIS A 142 -15.32 3.22 -11.98
CA HIS A 142 -16.41 4.15 -12.23
C HIS A 142 -16.55 5.15 -11.06
N ALA A 143 -16.72 6.43 -11.39
CA ALA A 143 -16.83 7.52 -10.41
C ALA A 143 -17.89 7.28 -9.33
N THR A 144 -18.96 6.54 -9.63
CA THR A 144 -20.00 6.17 -8.66
C THR A 144 -19.45 5.29 -7.53
N SER A 145 -18.63 4.29 -7.85
CA SER A 145 -18.01 3.41 -6.85
C SER A 145 -16.97 4.14 -5.99
N ILE A 146 -16.28 5.13 -6.57
CA ILE A 146 -15.38 6.04 -5.83
C ILE A 146 -16.17 6.88 -4.80
N ILE A 147 -17.36 7.37 -5.18
CA ILE A 147 -18.22 8.19 -4.33
C ILE A 147 -18.90 7.38 -3.22
N GLU A 148 -19.19 6.10 -3.45
CA GLU A 148 -19.76 5.21 -2.44
C GLU A 148 -18.79 4.96 -1.28
N GLN A 149 -17.48 4.90 -1.56
CA GLN A 149 -16.45 4.68 -0.54
C GLN A 149 -15.90 5.96 0.10
N ARG A 150 -16.55 7.12 -0.14
CA ARG A 150 -16.06 8.45 0.25
C ARG A 150 -15.78 8.68 1.72
N GLU A 151 -16.47 7.97 2.61
CA GLU A 151 -16.37 8.21 4.06
C GLU A 151 -15.13 7.56 4.69
N GLY A 152 -14.55 6.53 4.04
CA GLY A 152 -13.35 5.85 4.54
C GLY A 152 -12.05 6.25 3.86
N ILE A 153 -12.11 6.94 2.73
CA ILE A 153 -10.94 7.24 1.90
C ILE A 153 -10.27 8.55 2.36
N CYS A 154 -8.95 8.53 2.51
CA CYS A 154 -8.20 9.69 2.97
C CYS A 154 -8.18 10.84 1.95
N LYS A 155 -8.13 12.09 2.43
CA LYS A 155 -8.11 13.30 1.58
C LYS A 155 -6.93 13.32 0.60
N GLU A 156 -5.75 12.88 1.05
CA GLU A 156 -4.54 12.84 0.21
C GLU A 156 -4.73 11.91 -0.99
N PHE A 157 -5.28 10.71 -0.77
CA PHE A 157 -5.59 9.78 -1.84
C PHE A 157 -6.60 10.35 -2.84
N PHE A 158 -7.65 11.03 -2.37
CA PHE A 158 -8.60 11.68 -3.27
C PHE A 158 -7.95 12.71 -4.19
N VAL A 159 -7.02 13.49 -3.65
CA VAL A 159 -6.26 14.47 -4.43
C VAL A 159 -5.38 13.76 -5.47
N ASP A 160 -4.64 12.74 -5.06
CA ASP A 160 -3.77 11.98 -5.96
C ASP A 160 -4.57 11.25 -7.07
N LEU A 161 -5.72 10.66 -6.72
CA LEU A 161 -6.64 10.02 -7.67
C LEU A 161 -7.28 11.03 -8.63
N ALA A 162 -7.70 12.19 -8.14
CA ALA A 162 -8.23 13.25 -9.00
C ALA A 162 -7.17 13.74 -10.00
N HIS A 163 -5.91 13.87 -9.57
CA HIS A 163 -4.81 14.21 -10.48
C HIS A 163 -4.58 13.15 -11.56
N ALA A 164 -4.63 11.86 -11.20
CA ALA A 164 -4.53 10.77 -12.16
C ALA A 164 -5.66 10.83 -13.20
N LEU A 165 -6.91 10.92 -12.76
CA LEU A 165 -8.11 10.97 -13.62
C LEU A 165 -8.15 12.22 -14.52
N LEU A 166 -7.66 13.37 -14.04
CA LEU A 166 -7.61 14.62 -14.80
C LEU A 166 -6.48 14.64 -15.83
N GLY A 167 -5.36 13.95 -15.58
CA GLY A 167 -4.24 13.84 -16.52
C GLY A 167 -4.63 13.17 -17.84
N GLU A 168 -5.69 12.35 -17.84
CA GLU A 168 -6.19 11.61 -19.01
C GLU A 168 -7.27 12.35 -19.81
N ARG A 169 -7.86 13.43 -19.27
CA ARG A 169 -8.94 14.17 -19.92
C ARG A 169 -8.44 15.51 -20.46
N PRO A 170 -8.63 15.83 -21.76
CA PRO A 170 -8.33 17.17 -22.25
C PRO A 170 -9.20 18.17 -21.48
N SER A 171 -8.56 19.21 -20.93
CA SER A 171 -9.22 20.25 -20.16
C SER A 171 -10.34 20.87 -20.99
N ARG A 172 -11.57 20.54 -20.67
CA ARG A 172 -12.72 21.23 -21.23
C ARG A 172 -13.60 21.62 -20.06
N LYS A 173 -13.61 22.92 -19.74
CA LYS A 173 -14.81 23.77 -19.92
C LYS A 173 -14.66 25.14 -19.24
N ARG A 174 -15.42 26.08 -19.81
CA ARG A 174 -15.85 27.34 -19.19
C ARG A 174 -16.41 27.08 -17.78
N ASN A 175 -16.09 27.99 -16.87
CA ASN A 175 -16.64 28.04 -15.52
C ASN A 175 -18.17 28.12 -15.56
N GLY A 176 -18.84 27.15 -14.94
CA GLY A 176 -20.29 27.02 -14.90
C GLY A 176 -20.98 28.27 -14.33
N ALA A 177 -20.52 28.76 -13.18
CA ALA A 177 -21.08 29.95 -12.56
C ALA A 177 -20.96 31.20 -13.46
N LEU A 178 -19.84 31.35 -14.16
CA LEU A 178 -19.67 32.43 -15.15
C LEU A 178 -20.53 32.23 -16.40
N SER A 179 -20.91 30.99 -16.75
CA SER A 179 -21.79 30.72 -17.89
C SER A 179 -23.28 30.80 -17.56
N TYR A 180 -23.68 30.48 -16.33
CA TYR A 180 -25.08 30.44 -15.90
C TYR A 180 -25.58 31.81 -15.41
N GLY A 181 -24.67 32.65 -14.91
CA GLY A 181 -25.00 34.02 -14.44
C GLY A 181 -25.69 34.03 -13.08
N ALA A 182 -25.71 35.20 -12.43
CA ALA A 182 -26.15 35.33 -11.04
C ALA A 182 -27.61 34.89 -10.78
N LYS A 183 -28.47 34.94 -11.80
CA LYS A 183 -29.90 34.62 -11.69
C LYS A 183 -30.17 33.17 -11.27
N GLU A 184 -29.31 32.23 -11.66
CA GLU A 184 -29.42 30.81 -11.28
C GLU A 184 -29.05 30.55 -9.80
N TYR A 185 -28.53 31.57 -9.11
CA TYR A 185 -28.04 31.48 -7.73
C TYR A 185 -28.74 32.46 -6.78
N CYS A 186 -29.69 33.24 -7.27
CA CYS A 186 -30.44 34.21 -6.48
C CYS A 186 -31.91 33.80 -6.41
N GLU A 187 -32.48 33.80 -5.21
CA GLU A 187 -33.91 33.59 -5.00
C GLU A 187 -34.69 34.78 -5.58
N GLU A 188 -35.82 34.50 -6.24
CA GLU A 188 -36.73 35.54 -6.71
C GLU A 188 -37.45 36.17 -5.51
N LEU A 189 -37.45 37.51 -5.45
CA LEU A 189 -38.14 38.29 -4.41
C LEU A 189 -39.65 38.40 -4.67
#